data_AF-A0A3P7LTB5-F1
#
_entry.id   AF-A0A3P7LTB5-F1
#
_cell.length_a   1.000
_cell.length_b   1.000
_cell.length_c   1.000
_cell.angle_alpha   90.00
_cell.angle_beta   90.00
_cell.angle_gamma   90.00
#
_symmetry.space_group_name_H-M   'P 1'
#
loop_
_entity.id
_entity.type
_entity.pdbx_description
1 polymer ?
#
loop_
_entity_poly.entity_id
_entity_poly.type
_entity_poly.pdbx_seq_one_letter_code
_entity_poly.pdbx_strand_id
1 'polypeptide(L)'
;MFPSVRCPNLPRKQPRSPLPPGTAPFDPALVRNLLTEYTCHWRNNKWRDFGLQTPDEETTVSKSKSVDDAQLPPQRYSLAARIFFNTPCKKRLELLEMWAKEGVPKFNLLQG
;
A
#
# COMPACT_ATOMS: atom_id res chain seq x y z
N MET A 1 8.79 8.52 21.32
CA MET A 1 9.61 7.68 22.22
C MET A 1 9.24 8.07 23.65
N PHE A 2 8.96 7.10 24.53
CA PHE A 2 8.60 7.37 25.94
C PHE A 2 9.75 6.93 26.84
N PRO A 3 10.68 7.83 27.23
CA PRO A 3 11.94 7.46 27.88
C PRO A 3 11.75 6.72 29.21
N SER A 4 10.68 7.05 29.93
CA SER A 4 10.40 6.53 31.27
C SER A 4 9.54 5.27 31.28
N VAL A 5 9.06 4.80 30.11
CA VAL A 5 8.18 3.63 30.01
C VAL A 5 9.01 2.41 29.59
N ARG A 6 9.05 1.40 30.46
CA ARG A 6 9.69 0.11 30.20
C ARG A 6 8.61 -0.96 30.04
N CYS A 7 8.51 -1.55 28.85
CA CYS A 7 7.58 -2.65 28.56
C CYS A 7 8.35 -3.88 28.06
N PRO A 8 9.16 -4.56 28.90
CA PRO A 8 9.97 -5.70 28.47
C PRO A 8 9.12 -6.87 27.96
N ASN A 9 7.91 -7.03 28.50
CA ASN A 9 6.99 -8.12 28.16
C ASN A 9 5.97 -7.75 27.09
N LEU A 10 6.15 -6.62 26.38
CA LEU A 10 5.20 -6.23 25.33
C LEU A 10 5.24 -7.29 24.20
N PRO A 11 4.11 -7.93 23.88
CA PRO A 11 4.08 -8.92 22.81
C PRO A 11 4.42 -8.25 21.48
N ARG A 12 5.47 -8.74 20.83
CA ARG A 12 5.87 -8.27 19.50
C ARG A 12 5.14 -9.10 18.46
N LYS A 13 4.12 -8.51 17.82
CA LYS A 13 3.49 -9.14 16.67
C LYS A 13 4.51 -9.27 15.55
N GLN A 14 4.57 -10.44 14.91
CA GLN A 14 5.36 -10.59 13.70
C GLN A 14 4.77 -9.69 12.61
N PRO A 15 5.60 -8.91 11.89
CA PRO A 15 5.11 -8.12 10.78
C PRO A 15 4.57 -9.07 9.70
N ARG A 16 3.38 -8.77 9.18
CA ARG A 16 2.84 -9.48 8.01
C ARG A 16 3.65 -9.05 6.78
N SER A 17 4.19 -10.00 6.03
CA SER A 17 4.84 -9.71 4.75
C SER A 17 3.79 -9.44 3.69
N PRO A 18 4.03 -8.51 2.75
CA PRO A 18 3.21 -8.41 1.55
C PRO A 18 3.42 -9.64 0.65
N LEU A 19 4.60 -10.27 0.63
CA LEU A 19 4.83 -11.38 -0.30
C LEU A 19 4.07 -12.64 0.13
N PRO A 20 3.30 -13.31 -0.75
CA PRO A 20 2.67 -14.58 -0.43
C PRO A 20 3.74 -15.63 -0.10
N PRO A 21 3.51 -16.53 0.89
CA PRO A 21 2.27 -16.74 1.66
C PRO A 21 2.06 -15.77 2.84
N GLY A 22 2.86 -14.71 2.96
CA GLY A 22 2.83 -13.74 4.06
C GLY A 22 3.87 -13.99 5.14
N THR A 23 4.51 -15.16 5.11
CA THR A 23 5.63 -15.57 5.98
C THR A 23 6.71 -16.28 5.18
N ALA A 24 7.96 -16.22 5.66
CA ALA A 24 9.08 -16.91 5.04
C ALA A 24 8.91 -18.44 5.06
N PRO A 25 9.54 -19.19 4.12
CA PRO A 25 10.39 -18.70 3.04
C PRO A 25 9.57 -18.08 1.89
N PHE A 26 10.04 -16.94 1.38
CA PHE A 26 9.45 -16.29 0.21
C PHE A 26 10.09 -16.82 -1.06
N ASP A 27 9.32 -16.89 -2.15
CA ASP A 27 9.87 -17.19 -3.47
C ASP A 27 10.93 -16.13 -3.87
N PRO A 28 12.19 -16.54 -4.14
CA PRO A 28 13.25 -15.63 -4.56
C PRO A 28 12.90 -14.78 -5.79
N ALA A 29 12.08 -15.30 -6.70
CA ALA A 29 11.64 -14.55 -7.88
C ALA A 29 10.72 -13.38 -7.47
N LEU A 30 9.76 -13.63 -6.56
CA LEU A 30 8.87 -12.59 -6.05
C LEU A 30 9.62 -11.50 -5.27
N VAL A 31 10.60 -11.91 -4.45
CA VAL A 31 11.47 -10.95 -3.74
C VAL A 31 12.24 -10.09 -4.73
N ARG A 32 12.84 -10.71 -5.76
CA ARG A 32 13.64 -10.00 -6.76
C ARG A 32 12.78 -9.04 -7.59
N ASN A 33 11.56 -9.45 -7.94
CA ASN A 33 10.61 -8.60 -8.66
C ASN A 33 10.17 -7.41 -7.82
N LEU A 34 9.82 -7.62 -6.54
CA LEU A 34 9.46 -6.54 -5.62
C LEU A 34 10.60 -5.52 -5.47
N LEU A 35 11.83 -6.02 -5.28
CA LEU A 35 13.00 -5.16 -5.16
C LEU A 35 13.28 -4.41 -6.46
N THR A 36 13.13 -5.04 -7.62
CA THR A 36 13.29 -4.38 -8.93
C THR A 36 12.27 -3.27 -9.12
N GLU A 37 10.99 -3.54 -8.86
CA GLU A 37 9.93 -2.53 -8.96
C GLU A 37 10.13 -1.37 -7.97
N TYR A 38 10.60 -1.65 -6.75
CA TYR A 38 10.86 -0.60 -5.75
C TYR A 38 12.13 0.20 -6.03
N THR A 39 13.17 -0.38 -6.63
CA THR A 39 14.44 0.32 -6.85
C THR A 39 14.50 1.03 -8.19
N CYS A 40 14.06 0.36 -9.26
CA CYS A 40 14.16 0.86 -10.63
C CYS A 40 12.90 1.57 -11.11
N HIS A 41 11.72 1.18 -10.60
CA HIS A 41 10.42 1.60 -11.13
C HIS A 41 9.49 2.19 -10.07
N TRP A 42 10.04 2.74 -8.99
CA TRP A 42 9.26 3.13 -7.81
C TRP A 42 8.12 4.11 -8.07
N ARG A 43 8.29 4.99 -9.08
CA ARG A 43 7.27 5.97 -9.51
C ARG A 43 6.05 5.34 -10.16
N ASN A 44 6.17 4.12 -10.68
CA ASN A 44 5.04 3.39 -11.25
C ASN A 44 4.08 2.88 -10.17
N ASN A 45 4.48 2.93 -8.89
CA ASN A 45 3.72 2.49 -7.72
C ASN A 45 3.32 1.01 -7.70
N LYS A 46 3.65 0.21 -8.73
CA LYS A 46 3.35 -1.23 -8.82
C LYS A 46 3.88 -2.06 -7.64
N TRP A 47 5.04 -1.68 -7.09
CA TRP A 47 5.60 -2.34 -5.91
C TRP A 47 4.67 -2.31 -4.68
N ARG A 48 3.70 -1.38 -4.63
CA ARG A 48 2.69 -1.29 -3.55
C ARG A 48 1.57 -2.31 -3.69
N ASP A 49 1.40 -2.90 -4.86
CA ASP A 49 0.34 -3.87 -5.15
C ASP A 49 0.78 -5.32 -4.88
N PHE A 50 2.06 -5.57 -4.61
CA PHE A 50 2.53 -6.89 -4.21
C PHE A 50 1.81 -7.34 -2.93
N GLY A 51 1.24 -8.53 -2.96
CA GLY A 51 0.58 -9.10 -1.78
C GLY A 51 -0.84 -8.67 -1.51
N LEU A 52 -1.33 -7.68 -2.24
CA LEU A 52 -2.73 -7.34 -2.20
C LEU A 52 -3.45 -8.38 -3.05
N GLN A 53 -4.27 -9.23 -2.43
CA GLN A 53 -5.26 -10.01 -3.17
C GLN A 53 -6.18 -8.99 -3.86
N THR A 54 -6.06 -8.85 -5.17
CA THR A 54 -7.00 -8.07 -5.98
C THR A 54 -8.34 -8.81 -5.92
N PRO A 55 -9.42 -8.19 -5.42
CA PRO A 55 -10.73 -8.79 -5.51
C PRO A 55 -11.27 -8.54 -6.91
N ASP A 56 -10.64 -9.14 -7.93
CA ASP A 56 -11.17 -9.22 -9.29
C ASP A 56 -10.52 -10.43 -9.95
N GLU A 57 -11.13 -11.58 -9.65
CA GLU A 57 -11.31 -12.81 -10.45
C GLU A 57 -11.47 -13.99 -9.47
N GLU A 58 -12.73 -14.43 -9.33
CA GLU A 58 -13.15 -15.70 -8.71
C GLU A 58 -12.80 -15.92 -7.21
N THR A 59 -13.69 -15.46 -6.32
CA THR A 59 -13.80 -16.05 -4.97
C THR A 59 -15.22 -16.57 -4.75
N THR A 60 -15.49 -17.77 -5.26
CA THR A 60 -16.42 -18.72 -4.62
C THR A 60 -15.62 -19.80 -3.91
N VAL A 61 -14.90 -19.44 -2.85
CA VAL A 61 -14.65 -20.39 -1.76
C VAL A 61 -14.76 -19.66 -0.44
N SER A 62 -15.87 -19.95 0.23
CA SER A 62 -16.24 -19.64 1.60
C SER A 62 -15.05 -19.51 2.55
N LYS A 63 -14.94 -18.36 3.24
CA LYS A 63 -14.20 -18.28 4.49
C LYS A 63 -15.14 -18.00 5.64
N SER A 64 -15.27 -19.04 6.45
CA SER A 64 -15.89 -19.06 7.77
C SER A 64 -15.17 -18.12 8.75
N LYS A 65 -15.98 -17.52 9.61
CA LYS A 65 -15.74 -16.52 10.67
C LYS A 65 -14.44 -16.64 11.49
N SER A 66 -13.84 -15.47 11.76
CA SER A 66 -13.38 -15.08 13.10
C SER A 66 -13.76 -13.60 13.33
N VAL A 67 -14.19 -13.26 14.55
CA VAL A 67 -14.97 -12.03 14.86
C VAL A 67 -14.11 -10.86 15.36
N ASP A 68 -12.77 -11.00 15.42
CA ASP A 68 -11.88 -9.95 15.98
C ASP A 68 -10.94 -9.25 14.99
N ASP A 69 -10.85 -9.73 13.74
CA ASP A 69 -10.02 -9.11 12.69
C ASP A 69 -10.96 -8.57 11.61
N ALA A 70 -11.60 -7.43 11.87
CA ALA A 70 -12.28 -6.67 10.82
C ALA A 70 -11.21 -6.20 9.81
N GLN A 71 -10.88 -7.07 8.85
CA GLN A 71 -9.87 -6.83 7.84
C GLN A 71 -10.42 -5.75 6.92
N LEU A 72 -10.05 -4.51 7.21
CA LEU A 72 -10.36 -3.37 6.36
C LEU A 72 -9.92 -3.70 4.93
N PRO A 73 -10.69 -3.28 3.92
CA PRO A 73 -10.34 -3.54 2.54
C PRO A 73 -8.96 -2.95 2.23
N PRO A 74 -8.19 -3.55 1.30
CA PRO A 74 -6.92 -3.00 0.86
C PRO A 74 -7.06 -1.52 0.47
N GLN A 75 -6.39 -0.62 1.20
CA GLN A 75 -6.39 0.80 0.89
C GLN A 75 -5.23 1.12 -0.04
N ARG A 76 -5.56 1.65 -1.22
CA ARG A 76 -4.58 2.17 -2.17
C ARG A 76 -4.56 3.69 -2.12
N TYR A 77 -3.40 4.27 -2.46
CA TYR A 77 -3.33 5.69 -2.76
C TYR A 77 -4.28 6.03 -3.89
N SER A 78 -5.09 7.07 -3.68
CA SER A 78 -5.85 7.70 -4.74
C SER A 78 -4.91 8.18 -5.85
N LEU A 79 -5.46 8.38 -7.05
CA LEU A 79 -4.68 8.90 -8.17
C LEU A 79 -4.04 10.26 -7.83
N ALA A 80 -4.76 11.15 -7.14
CA ALA A 80 -4.21 12.41 -6.66
C ALA A 80 -3.01 12.19 -5.72
N ALA A 81 -3.09 11.27 -4.76
CA ALA A 81 -1.97 10.95 -3.88
C ALA A 81 -0.77 10.40 -4.67
N ARG A 82 -1.00 9.52 -5.66
CA ARG A 82 0.07 9.00 -6.54
C ARG A 82 0.78 10.13 -7.29
N ILE A 83 0.02 11.06 -7.89
CA ILE A 83 0.57 12.23 -8.60
C ILE A 83 1.36 13.13 -7.65
N PHE A 84 0.81 13.42 -6.47
CA PHE A 84 1.45 14.27 -5.47
C PHE A 84 2.80 13.71 -5.01
N PHE A 85 2.86 12.42 -4.66
CA PHE A 85 4.10 11.80 -4.18
C PHE A 85 5.13 11.57 -5.29
N ASN A 86 4.70 11.39 -6.53
CA ASN A 86 5.59 11.34 -7.70
C ASN A 86 6.14 12.73 -8.09
N THR A 87 5.42 13.79 -7.74
CA THR A 87 5.86 15.17 -7.97
C THR A 87 7.05 15.51 -7.07
N PRO A 88 8.15 16.09 -7.60
CA PRO A 88 9.29 16.54 -6.80
C PRO A 88 8.87 17.52 -5.70
N CYS A 89 9.46 17.42 -4.50
CA CYS A 89 9.05 18.22 -3.34
C CYS A 89 8.94 19.72 -3.63
N LYS A 90 9.88 20.30 -4.38
CA LYS A 90 9.91 21.73 -4.74
C LYS A 90 8.72 22.18 -5.60
N LYS A 91 8.05 21.25 -6.30
CA LYS A 91 6.91 21.51 -7.19
C LYS A 91 5.56 21.13 -6.58
N ARG A 92 5.56 20.53 -5.38
CA ARG A 92 4.31 20.06 -4.75
C ARG A 92 3.39 21.21 -4.34
N LEU A 93 3.95 22.34 -3.89
CA LEU A 93 3.16 23.51 -3.53
C LEU A 93 2.43 24.08 -4.76
N GLU A 94 3.15 24.29 -5.85
CA GLU A 94 2.60 24.76 -7.13
C GLU A 94 1.50 23.82 -7.66
N LEU A 95 1.70 22.50 -7.53
CA LEU A 95 0.69 21.50 -7.85
C LEU A 95 -0.59 21.66 -7.01
N LEU A 96 -0.45 21.87 -5.70
CA LEU A 96 -1.61 22.07 -4.81
C LEU A 96 -2.32 23.39 -5.09
N GLU A 97 -1.59 24.45 -5.40
CA GLU A 97 -2.16 25.75 -5.80
C GLU A 97 -2.97 25.65 -7.10
N MET A 98 -2.44 24.91 -8.08
CA MET A 98 -3.16 24.58 -9.32
C MET A 98 -4.46 23.84 -9.02
N TRP A 99 -4.41 22.78 -8.19
CA TRP A 99 -5.60 22.03 -7.81
C TRP A 99 -6.61 22.84 -6.99
N ALA A 100 -6.17 23.81 -6.20
CA ALA A 100 -7.08 24.70 -5.47
C ALA A 100 -7.81 25.67 -6.39
N LYS A 101 -7.15 26.16 -7.45
CA LYS A 101 -7.71 27.10 -8.42
C LYS A 101 -8.62 26.42 -9.45
N GLU A 102 -8.18 25.30 -9.99
CA GLU A 102 -8.82 24.61 -11.11
C GLU A 102 -9.67 23.40 -10.68
N GLY A 103 -9.61 23.07 -9.38
CA GLY A 103 -10.02 21.77 -8.86
C GLY A 103 -8.91 20.74 -9.05
N VAL A 104 -8.88 19.70 -8.20
CA VAL A 104 -8.20 18.46 -8.59
C VAL A 104 -8.88 18.06 -9.89
N PRO A 105 -8.17 17.92 -11.03
CA PRO A 105 -8.81 17.50 -12.26
C PRO A 105 -9.70 16.31 -11.92
N LYS A 106 -10.96 16.34 -12.34
CA LYS A 106 -11.90 15.23 -12.12
C LYS A 106 -11.39 14.03 -12.90
N PHE A 107 -10.30 13.44 -12.43
CA PHE A 107 -9.77 12.19 -12.89
C PHE A 107 -10.79 11.19 -12.41
N ASN A 108 -11.55 10.66 -13.36
CA ASN A 108 -12.73 9.85 -13.16
C ASN A 108 -12.66 9.01 -11.87
N LEU A 109 -13.66 9.19 -11.01
CA LEU A 109 -14.00 8.30 -9.89
C LEU A 109 -14.52 6.93 -10.40
N LEU A 110 -14.04 6.49 -11.56
CA LEU A 110 -14.36 5.26 -12.28
C LEU A 110 -13.02 4.93 -13.00
N GLN A 111 -12.31 3.84 -12.79
CA GLN A 111 -12.66 2.50 -12.31
C GLN A 111 -11.53 1.97 -11.42
N GLY A 112 -11.93 1.07 -10.50
CA GLY A 112 -11.03 0.19 -9.77
C GLY A 112 -10.35 -0.83 -10.67
#